data_AF-A0A5N6VMI4-F1
#
_entry.id   AF-A0A5N6VMI4-F1
#
_cell.length_a   1.000
_cell.length_b   1.000
_cell.length_c   1.000
_cell.angle_alpha   90.00
_cell.angle_beta   90.00
_cell.angle_gamma   90.00
#
_symmetry.space_group_name_H-M   'P 1'
#
loop_
_entity.id
_entity.type
_entity.pdbx_description
1 polymer ?
#
loop_
_entity_poly.entity_id
_entity_poly.type
_entity_poly.pdbx_seq_one_letter_code
_entity_poly.pdbx_strand_id
1 'polypeptide(L)'
;MSLNPVTQATQPLSDAFFAGVIAHLPSILAFCMPQVASYGRVAADCRACGVYATWGWYNKETPLQCMRDNRLEIRVMDGLANLNLALSSILAAGILGIQTKVPLGTGVANGKGRPSCQQTNGRLQELIKYFPRHLKRA
;
A
#
# COMPACT_ATOMS: atom_id res chain seq x y z
N MET A 1 -1.84 -18.20 -12.03
CA MET A 1 -3.31 -18.10 -12.15
C MET A 1 -3.86 -18.29 -10.74
N SER A 2 -4.75 -17.42 -10.23
CA SER A 2 -5.34 -17.63 -8.89
C SER A 2 -6.25 -18.86 -8.97
N LEU A 3 -6.12 -19.79 -8.02
CA LEU A 3 -6.93 -21.01 -7.96
C LEU A 3 -8.37 -20.71 -7.48
N ASN A 4 -8.61 -19.55 -6.87
CA ASN A 4 -9.93 -19.13 -6.44
C ASN A 4 -10.58 -18.22 -7.50
N PRO A 5 -11.78 -18.58 -8.00
CA PRO A 5 -12.55 -17.67 -8.83
C PRO A 5 -12.97 -16.47 -7.99
N VAL A 6 -12.75 -15.28 -8.54
CA VAL A 6 -13.27 -14.04 -7.96
C VAL A 6 -14.79 -14.14 -8.04
N THR A 7 -15.45 -14.29 -6.90
CA THR A 7 -16.91 -14.23 -6.80
C THR A 7 -17.31 -12.93 -6.11
N GLN A 8 -18.43 -12.33 -6.51
CA GLN A 8 -18.93 -11.08 -5.90
C GLN A 8 -19.10 -11.20 -4.37
N ALA A 9 -19.31 -12.41 -3.85
CA ALA A 9 -19.36 -12.68 -2.42
C ALA A 9 -18.01 -12.49 -1.68
N THR A 10 -16.88 -12.71 -2.36
CA THR A 10 -15.53 -12.58 -1.76
C THR A 10 -14.95 -11.15 -1.86
N GLN A 11 -15.51 -10.32 -2.74
CA GLN A 11 -15.11 -8.93 -2.95
C GLN A 11 -15.15 -8.04 -1.70
N PRO A 12 -16.23 -8.01 -0.90
CA PRO A 12 -16.25 -7.15 0.28
C PRO A 12 -15.18 -7.54 1.31
N LEU A 13 -14.82 -8.83 1.37
CA LEU A 13 -13.80 -9.32 2.28
C LEU A 13 -12.39 -8.95 1.80
N SER A 14 -12.11 -9.09 0.50
CA SER A 14 -10.84 -8.66 -0.08
C SER A 14 -10.66 -7.15 0.04
N ASP A 15 -11.72 -6.38 -0.20
CA ASP A 15 -11.67 -4.92 -0.10
C ASP A 15 -11.38 -4.46 1.33
N ALA A 16 -12.02 -5.06 2.33
CA ALA A 16 -11.75 -4.77 3.74
C ALA A 16 -10.32 -5.15 4.15
N PHE A 17 -9.81 -6.29 3.65
CA PHE A 17 -8.42 -6.69 3.86
C PHE A 17 -7.45 -5.66 3.25
N PHE A 18 -7.69 -5.24 2.00
CA PHE A 18 -6.86 -4.25 1.30
C PHE A 18 -6.91 -2.89 2.00
N ALA A 19 -8.09 -2.48 2.47
CA ALA A 19 -8.26 -1.25 3.21
C ALA A 19 -7.43 -1.22 4.51
N GLY A 20 -7.40 -2.34 5.24
CA GLY A 20 -6.54 -2.51 6.42
C GLY A 20 -5.05 -2.38 6.10
N VAL A 21 -4.59 -3.05 5.04
CA VAL A 21 -3.18 -2.98 4.61
C VAL A 21 -2.77 -1.55 4.25
N ILE A 22 -3.62 -0.80 3.53
CA ILE A 22 -3.33 0.60 3.18
C ILE A 22 -3.34 1.49 4.42
N ALA A 23 -4.31 1.30 5.32
CA ALA A 23 -4.43 2.10 6.54
C ALA A 23 -3.21 1.98 7.46
N HIS A 24 -2.61 0.78 7.51
CA HIS A 24 -1.43 0.45 8.32
C HIS A 24 -0.13 0.39 7.53
N LEU A 25 -0.13 0.84 6.27
CA LEU A 25 1.03 0.76 5.39
C LEU A 25 2.28 1.40 6.02
N PRO A 26 2.23 2.60 6.65
CA PRO A 26 3.40 3.18 7.31
C PRO A 26 4.03 2.28 8.39
N SER A 27 3.20 1.55 9.16
CA SER A 27 3.69 0.62 10.19
C SER A 27 4.27 -0.66 9.58
N ILE A 28 3.68 -1.15 8.49
CA ILE A 28 4.22 -2.28 7.72
C ILE A 28 5.61 -1.95 7.16
N LEU A 29 5.85 -0.69 6.79
CA LEU A 29 7.15 -0.27 6.27
C LEU A 29 8.31 -0.46 7.23
N ALA A 30 8.09 -0.33 8.55
CA ALA A 30 9.14 -0.60 9.53
C ALA A 30 9.70 -2.03 9.40
N PHE A 31 8.85 -2.99 9.04
CA PHE A 31 9.22 -4.38 8.83
C PHE A 31 9.72 -4.66 7.40
N CYS A 32 9.14 -4.00 6.40
CA CYS A 32 9.51 -4.16 4.99
C CYS A 32 10.79 -3.41 4.59
N MET A 33 11.19 -2.38 5.34
CA MET A 33 12.38 -1.55 5.08
C MET A 33 13.15 -1.33 6.39
N PRO A 34 13.81 -2.36 6.93
CA PRO A 34 14.48 -2.26 8.24
C PRO A 34 15.75 -1.42 8.22
N GLN A 35 16.30 -1.11 7.03
CA GLN A 35 17.58 -0.44 6.90
C GLN A 35 17.43 1.00 6.39
N VAL A 36 18.31 1.90 6.85
CA VAL A 36 18.29 3.31 6.44
C VAL A 36 18.48 3.46 4.93
N ALA A 37 19.31 2.61 4.31
CA ALA A 37 19.53 2.59 2.86
C ALA A 37 18.25 2.27 2.06
N SER A 38 17.35 1.47 2.63
CA SER A 38 16.08 1.08 1.99
C SER A 38 15.16 2.28 1.77
N TYR A 39 15.19 3.27 2.67
CA TYR A 39 14.40 4.51 2.55
C TYR A 39 14.87 5.42 1.42
N GLY A 40 16.09 5.23 0.89
CA GLY A 40 16.53 5.92 -0.34
C GLY A 40 15.67 5.58 -1.56
N ARG A 41 14.96 4.43 -1.54
CA ARG A 41 14.01 4.01 -2.58
C ARG A 41 12.65 4.69 -2.45
N VAL A 42 12.35 5.31 -1.31
CA VAL A 42 11.12 6.09 -1.06
C VAL A 42 11.35 7.54 -1.48
N ALA A 43 11.57 7.74 -2.79
CA ALA A 43 11.82 9.05 -3.38
C ALA A 43 10.71 9.41 -4.38
N ALA A 44 10.45 10.71 -4.55
CA ALA A 44 9.42 11.22 -5.45
C ALA A 44 9.62 10.76 -6.92
N ASP A 45 10.86 10.52 -7.32
CA ASP A 45 11.22 10.07 -8.67
C ASP A 45 11.38 8.54 -8.79
N CYS A 46 11.17 7.80 -7.69
CA CYS A 46 11.35 6.35 -7.69
C CYS A 46 10.06 5.64 -8.12
N ARG A 47 10.11 4.99 -9.30
CA ARG A 47 9.03 4.15 -9.87
C ARG A 47 8.74 2.85 -9.11
N ALA A 48 9.33 2.66 -7.93
CA ALA A 48 9.21 1.42 -7.16
C ALA A 48 8.22 1.53 -5.99
N CYS A 49 8.11 2.70 -5.35
CA CYS A 49 7.44 2.81 -4.05
C CYS A 49 6.54 4.06 -3.89
N GLY A 50 6.77 5.13 -4.65
CA GLY A 50 6.11 6.41 -4.37
C GLY A 50 6.46 6.94 -2.97
N VAL A 51 5.83 8.05 -2.56
CA VAL A 51 6.06 8.70 -1.24
C VAL A 51 4.81 8.65 -0.36
N TYR A 52 3.72 8.13 -0.92
CA TYR A 52 2.37 8.23 -0.36
C TYR A 52 1.80 6.83 -0.15
N ALA A 53 1.05 6.63 0.93
CA ALA A 53 0.28 5.41 1.16
C ALA A 53 -0.97 5.40 0.25
N THR A 54 -0.75 5.09 -1.03
CA THR A 54 -1.80 5.05 -2.06
C THR A 54 -1.89 3.68 -2.69
N TRP A 55 -3.05 3.41 -3.29
CA TRP A 55 -3.26 2.22 -4.10
C TRP A 55 -3.86 2.59 -5.45
N GLY A 56 -3.62 1.76 -6.46
CA GLY A 56 -4.17 1.94 -7.79
C GLY A 56 -4.28 0.62 -8.54
N TRP A 57 -5.18 0.61 -9.51
CA TRP A 57 -5.30 -0.49 -10.48
C TRP A 57 -4.17 -0.40 -11.47
N TYR A 58 -3.40 -1.47 -11.69
CA TYR A 58 -2.31 -1.48 -12.68
C TYR A 58 -1.28 -0.33 -12.59
N ASN A 59 -1.25 0.40 -11.47
CA ASN A 59 -0.38 1.57 -11.32
C ASN A 59 0.97 1.11 -10.76
N LYS A 60 2.03 1.37 -11.54
CA LYS A 60 3.39 1.00 -11.15
C LYS A 60 4.06 2.05 -10.24
N GLU A 61 3.43 3.17 -9.98
CA GLU A 61 4.00 4.23 -9.15
C GLU A 61 3.45 4.18 -7.71
N THR A 62 2.46 3.32 -7.45
CA THR A 62 1.87 3.14 -6.11
C THR A 62 2.56 2.02 -5.35
N PRO A 63 2.71 2.15 -4.02
CA PRO A 63 3.30 1.11 -3.18
C PRO A 63 2.49 -0.18 -3.16
N LEU A 64 1.18 -0.05 -3.39
CA LEU A 64 0.22 -1.13 -3.40
C LEU A 64 -0.53 -1.11 -4.73
N GLN A 65 -0.51 -2.24 -5.43
CA GLN A 65 -1.10 -2.37 -6.76
C GLN A 65 -2.12 -3.50 -6.77
N CYS A 66 -3.37 -3.20 -7.15
CA CYS A 66 -4.36 -4.22 -7.45
C CYS A 66 -4.20 -4.65 -8.92
N MET A 67 -3.84 -5.92 -9.12
CA MET A 67 -3.69 -6.51 -10.46
C MET A 67 -4.99 -7.16 -10.91
N ARG A 68 -5.73 -7.77 -9.99
CA ARG A 68 -7.06 -8.37 -10.19
C ARG A 68 -7.81 -8.27 -8.88
N ASP A 69 -9.12 -8.47 -8.93
CA ASP A 69 -10.03 -8.27 -7.79
C ASP A 69 -9.63 -9.01 -6.49
N ASN A 70 -8.89 -10.13 -6.58
CA ASN A 70 -8.38 -10.86 -5.40
C ASN A 70 -6.84 -10.90 -5.32
N ARG A 71 -6.12 -10.11 -6.13
CA ARG A 71 -4.65 -10.11 -6.15
C ARG A 71 -4.08 -8.72 -5.93
N LEU A 72 -3.45 -8.57 -4.79
CA LEU A 72 -2.72 -7.39 -4.37
C LEU A 72 -1.22 -7.64 -4.44
N GLU A 73 -0.49 -6.66 -4.94
CA GLU A 73 0.96 -6.66 -5.03
C GLU A 73 1.52 -5.54 -4.15
N ILE A 74 2.39 -5.92 -3.20
CA ILE A 74 3.09 -4.99 -2.33
C ILE A 74 4.49 -4.80 -2.90
N ARG A 75 4.81 -3.59 -3.29
CA ARG A 75 6.04 -3.28 -4.04
C ARG A 75 7.14 -2.67 -3.19
N VAL A 76 6.82 -2.34 -1.94
CA VAL A 76 7.73 -1.70 -0.99
C VAL A 76 8.66 -2.69 -0.27
N MET A 77 8.53 -3.99 -0.54
CA MET A 77 9.35 -4.99 0.12
C MET A 77 10.82 -4.84 -0.28
N ASP A 78 11.69 -4.72 0.72
CA ASP A 78 13.13 -4.68 0.51
C ASP A 78 13.78 -6.06 0.63
N GLY A 79 14.89 -6.27 -0.08
CA GLY A 79 15.61 -7.56 -0.06
C GLY A 79 16.29 -7.86 1.30
N LEU A 80 16.46 -6.84 2.14
CA LEU A 80 17.04 -6.95 3.48
C LEU A 80 15.99 -7.22 4.58
N ALA A 81 14.70 -7.22 4.24
CA ALA A 81 13.63 -7.44 5.20
C ALA A 81 13.54 -8.91 5.63
N ASN A 82 13.24 -9.14 6.90
CA ASN A 82 12.88 -10.48 7.36
C ASN A 82 11.48 -10.82 6.81
N LEU A 83 11.43 -11.75 5.87
CA LEU A 83 10.20 -12.14 5.19
C LEU A 83 9.10 -12.59 6.16
N ASN A 84 9.44 -13.27 7.26
CA ASN A 84 8.46 -13.71 8.24
C ASN A 84 7.80 -12.52 8.92
N LEU A 85 8.58 -11.53 9.37
CA LEU A 85 8.05 -10.33 10.02
C LEU A 85 7.24 -9.47 9.04
N ALA A 86 7.74 -9.30 7.82
CA ALA A 86 7.04 -8.57 6.78
C ALA A 86 5.68 -9.23 6.50
N LEU A 87 5.65 -10.55 6.29
CA LEU A 87 4.42 -11.29 6.00
C LEU A 87 3.44 -11.25 7.18
N SER A 88 3.91 -11.46 8.41
CA SER A 88 3.09 -11.36 9.62
C SER A 88 2.46 -9.97 9.77
N SER A 89 3.22 -8.90 9.50
CA SER A 89 2.70 -7.52 9.58
C SER A 89 1.60 -7.24 8.55
N ILE A 90 1.76 -7.75 7.33
CA ILE A 90 0.78 -7.61 6.25
C ILE A 90 -0.51 -8.36 6.59
N LEU A 91 -0.39 -9.60 7.06
CA LEU A 91 -1.53 -10.41 7.46
C LEU A 91 -2.28 -9.78 8.65
N ALA A 92 -1.55 -9.33 9.67
CA ALA A 92 -2.14 -8.67 10.83
C ALA A 92 -2.91 -7.41 10.43
N ALA A 93 -2.33 -6.56 9.59
CA ALA A 93 -2.98 -5.35 9.10
C ALA A 93 -4.25 -5.65 8.29
N GLY A 94 -4.21 -6.67 7.43
CA GLY A 94 -5.37 -7.05 6.63
C GLY A 94 -6.48 -7.70 7.45
N ILE A 95 -6.15 -8.57 8.42
CA ILE A 95 -7.13 -9.12 9.37
C ILE A 95 -7.77 -8.00 10.19
N LEU A 96 -6.97 -7.03 10.65
CA LEU A 96 -7.48 -5.87 11.36
C LEU A 96 -8.43 -5.04 10.50
N GLY A 97 -8.14 -4.87 9.20
CA GLY A 97 -9.05 -4.24 8.23
C GLY A 97 -10.40 -4.95 8.09
N ILE A 98 -10.38 -6.29 8.07
CA ILE A 98 -11.59 -7.12 8.06
C ILE A 98 -12.39 -6.92 9.35
N GLN A 99 -11.73 -6.98 10.51
CA GLN A 99 -12.39 -6.83 11.82
C GLN A 99 -13.01 -5.45 12.00
N THR A 100 -12.32 -4.40 11.55
CA THR A 100 -12.76 -3.01 11.64
C THR A 100 -13.72 -2.60 10.53
N LYS A 101 -13.96 -3.46 9.53
CA LYS A 101 -14.81 -3.22 8.35
C LYS A 101 -14.48 -1.89 7.67
N VAL A 102 -13.19 -1.57 7.58
CA VAL A 102 -12.74 -0.30 6.98
C VAL A 102 -13.11 -0.32 5.49
N PRO A 103 -13.84 0.68 4.98
CA PRO A 103 -14.13 0.77 3.56
C PRO A 103 -12.83 1.08 2.80
N LEU A 104 -12.63 0.40 1.67
CA LEU A 104 -11.53 0.71 0.77
C LEU A 104 -11.74 2.10 0.19
N GLY A 105 -10.95 3.08 0.65
CA GLY A 105 -10.99 4.45 0.14
C GLY A 105 -10.71 4.49 -1.37
N THR A 106 -11.23 5.51 -2.07
CA THR A 106 -11.09 5.63 -3.53
C THR A 106 -9.61 5.60 -3.93
N GLY A 107 -9.20 4.54 -4.62
CA GLY A 107 -7.86 4.40 -5.18
C GLY A 107 -7.57 5.47 -6.23
N VAL A 108 -6.29 5.77 -6.46
CA VAL A 108 -5.89 6.67 -7.53
C VAL A 108 -6.12 5.94 -8.85
N ALA A 109 -7.17 6.33 -9.59
CA ALA A 109 -7.57 5.71 -10.84
C ALA A 109 -6.47 5.84 -11.92
N ASN A 110 -6.40 4.84 -12.81
CA ASN A 110 -5.51 4.87 -13.97
C ASN A 110 -5.84 6.06 -14.88
N GLY A 111 -4.97 7.05 -14.82
CA GLY A 111 -4.80 8.07 -15.84
C GLY A 111 -3.35 8.48 -15.81
N LYS A 112 -2.80 8.93 -16.93
CA LYS A 112 -1.46 9.56 -17.02
C LYS A 112 -1.43 10.90 -16.25
N GLY A 113 -1.76 10.87 -14.97
CA GLY A 113 -1.63 11.96 -14.04
C GLY A 113 -0.69 11.47 -12.97
N ARG A 114 0.55 11.95 -13.01
CA ARG A 114 1.35 12.01 -11.79
C ARG A 114 0.42 12.59 -10.71
N PRO A 115 0.34 12.04 -9.48
CA PRO A 115 0.19 12.95 -8.37
C PRO A 115 1.49 13.75 -8.38
N SER A 116 1.54 14.80 -9.21
CA SER A 116 2.55 15.82 -9.05
C SER A 116 2.43 16.19 -7.58
N CYS A 117 3.58 16.30 -6.94
CA CYS A 117 3.76 16.84 -5.59
C CYS A 117 3.07 18.20 -5.35
N GLN A 118 2.17 18.68 -6.23
CA GLN A 118 1.57 20.00 -6.26
C GLN A 118 0.08 20.06 -6.66
N GLN A 119 -0.62 18.97 -7.02
CA GLN A 119 -2.05 19.09 -7.38
C GLN A 119 -2.94 18.00 -6.77
N THR A 120 -3.15 18.14 -5.47
CA THR A 120 -4.39 17.72 -4.82
C THR A 120 -4.95 18.97 -4.15
N ASN A 121 -6.16 19.37 -4.52
CA ASN A 121 -6.93 20.37 -3.78
C ASN A 121 -6.88 19.99 -2.29
N GLY A 122 -6.58 20.95 -1.40
CA GLY A 122 -6.11 20.73 -0.03
C GLY A 122 -6.92 19.77 0.86
N ARG A 123 -8.14 19.40 0.47
CA ARG A 123 -8.98 18.39 1.13
C ARG A 123 -8.46 16.94 1.05
N LEU A 124 -7.70 16.57 0.02
CA LEU A 124 -7.20 15.19 -0.14
C LEU A 124 -5.82 14.97 0.50
N GLN A 125 -5.08 16.04 0.77
CA GLN A 125 -3.75 15.97 1.41
C GLN A 125 -3.85 15.55 2.89
N GLU A 126 -4.95 15.87 3.57
CA GLU A 126 -5.18 15.47 4.98
C GLU A 126 -5.40 13.96 5.18
N LEU A 127 -5.89 13.26 4.15
CA LEU A 127 -6.21 11.82 4.23
C LEU A 127 -5.08 10.90 3.75
N ILE A 128 -4.15 11.42 2.94
CA ILE A 128 -3.06 10.63 2.36
C ILE A 128 -1.90 10.59 3.34
N LYS A 129 -1.71 9.44 4.00
CA LYS A 129 -0.58 9.22 4.91
C LYS A 129 0.74 9.23 4.14
N TYR A 130 1.68 10.05 4.58
CA TYR A 130 3.04 10.08 4.06
C TYR A 130 3.86 8.90 4.56
N PHE A 131 4.77 8.42 3.71
CA PHE A 131 5.75 7.46 4.16
C PHE A 131 6.83 8.09 5.06
N PRO A 132 7.26 7.37 6.11
CA PRO A 132 8.37 7.80 6.92
C PRO A 132 9.62 7.86 6.06
N ARG A 133 10.30 9.02 6.05
CA ARG A 133 11.56 9.22 5.30
C ARG A 133 12.79 8.66 6.03
N HIS A 134 12.62 8.23 7.27
CA HIS A 134 13.69 7.70 8.12
C HIS A 134 13.14 6.59 9.00
N LEU A 135 13.98 5.59 9.26
CA LEU A 135 13.67 4.46 10.15
C LEU A 135 13.15 4.89 11.53
N LYS A 136 13.68 5.99 12.09
CA LYS A 136 13.23 6.51 13.40
C LYS A 136 11.76 6.97 13.44
N ARG A 137 11.11 7.10 12.30
CA ARG A 137 9.71 7.54 12.16
C ARG A 137 8.79 6.43 11.65
N ALA A 138 9.33 5.24 11.38
CA ALA A 138 8.59 4.09 10.90
C ALA A 138 8.03 3.28 12.07
#